data_AF-A0A7R9UQ54-F1
#
_entry.id   AF-A0A7R9UQ54-F1
#
_cell.length_a   1.000
_cell.length_b   1.000
_cell.length_c   1.000
_cell.angle_alpha   90.00
_cell.angle_beta   90.00
_cell.angle_gamma   90.00
#
_symmetry.space_group_name_H-M   'P 1'
#
loop_
_entity.id
_entity.type
_entity.pdbx_description
1 polymer ?
#
loop_
_entity_poly.entity_id
_entity_poly.type
_entity_poly.pdbx_seq_one_letter_code
_entity_poly.pdbx_strand_id
1 'polypeptide(L)'
;QGAGFGCSESALRAEERKLFDIRGKLYLAPLTTVGNLPFRRLAVALGADVTCSEMALSLKLLQGDPHEWSLLRRHSSEAFFGVQIAGGATDIVARACEAISREAHVDFVDLNMGCPIDSICNKGMGAMLVGRPTRVGELVRAAATVLAPAHLTVKLRTGVEDRVPM
;
A
#
# COMPACT_ATOMS: atom_id res chain seq x y z
N GLN A 1 -0.66 -36.68 30.22
CA GLN A 1 -1.11 -36.53 28.82
C GLN A 1 -1.94 -35.27 28.75
N GLY A 2 -1.61 -34.37 27.83
CA GLY A 2 -2.28 -33.07 27.68
C GLY A 2 -1.28 -31.94 27.41
N ALA A 3 -0.50 -32.07 26.34
CA ALA A 3 0.34 -30.99 25.85
C ALA A 3 -0.57 -29.89 25.28
N GLY A 4 -0.57 -28.72 25.92
CA GLY A 4 -1.17 -27.52 25.36
C GLY A 4 -0.35 -27.09 24.15
N PHE A 5 -1.01 -27.00 22.99
CA PHE A 5 -0.44 -26.39 21.79
C PHE A 5 -0.25 -24.89 22.07
N GLY A 6 0.96 -24.50 22.43
CA GLY A 6 1.40 -23.11 22.39
C GLY A 6 1.57 -22.71 20.93
N CYS A 7 0.64 -21.90 20.42
CA CYS A 7 0.85 -21.17 19.18
C CYS A 7 2.04 -20.23 19.43
N SER A 8 3.19 -20.52 18.84
CA SER A 8 4.36 -19.66 18.95
C SER A 8 4.03 -18.34 18.25
N GLU A 9 3.71 -17.32 19.05
CA GLU A 9 3.66 -15.93 18.63
C GLU A 9 4.95 -15.61 17.88
N SER A 10 4.86 -15.43 16.56
CA SER A 10 5.94 -14.93 15.73
C SER A 10 6.13 -13.45 16.02
N ALA A 11 6.67 -13.16 17.20
CA ALA A 11 7.04 -11.84 17.67
C ALA A 11 8.33 -11.39 16.96
N LEU A 12 8.18 -10.92 15.72
CA LEU A 12 8.98 -9.78 15.32
C LEU A 12 8.42 -8.60 16.12
N ARG A 13 9.18 -8.19 17.15
CA ARG A 13 8.77 -7.23 18.16
C ARG A 13 8.27 -5.95 17.49
N ALA A 14 7.14 -5.42 17.97
CA ALA A 14 6.60 -4.12 17.57
C ALA A 14 7.60 -2.94 17.77
N GLU A 15 8.74 -3.19 18.42
CA GLU A 15 9.72 -2.24 18.92
C GLU A 15 10.63 -1.62 17.85
N GLU A 16 10.66 -2.11 16.60
CA GLU A 16 11.50 -1.54 15.52
C GLU A 16 10.70 -0.92 14.36
N ARG A 17 9.38 -0.76 14.50
CA ARG A 17 8.62 0.01 13.50
C ARG A 17 8.96 1.49 13.68
N LYS A 18 9.69 2.08 12.71
CA LYS A 18 9.97 3.52 12.65
C LYS A 18 8.68 4.31 12.89
N LEU A 19 8.70 5.36 13.70
CA LEU A 19 7.48 6.11 14.03
C LEU A 19 6.78 6.60 12.74
N PHE A 20 5.52 6.19 12.54
CA PHE A 20 4.66 6.68 11.46
C PHE A 20 3.93 7.95 11.92
N ASP A 21 4.63 9.08 11.95
CA ASP A 21 4.01 10.37 12.23
C ASP A 21 4.18 11.31 11.04
N ILE A 22 3.09 11.47 10.29
CA ILE A 22 3.01 12.36 9.12
C ILE A 22 2.13 13.59 9.39
N ARG A 23 1.80 13.88 10.66
CA ARG A 23 0.98 15.05 11.00
C ARG A 23 1.74 16.34 10.65
N GLY A 24 1.06 17.26 9.98
CA GLY A 24 1.65 18.53 9.53
C GLY A 24 2.69 18.38 8.40
N LYS A 25 2.86 17.18 7.84
CA LYS A 25 3.78 16.91 6.73
C LYS A 25 3.10 17.12 5.38
N LEU A 26 3.86 17.63 4.40
CA LEU A 26 3.40 17.74 3.01
C LEU A 26 3.50 16.39 2.31
N TYR A 27 2.34 15.78 2.05
CA TYR A 27 2.22 14.49 1.39
C TYR A 27 1.99 14.66 -0.11
N LEU A 28 2.91 14.14 -0.93
CA LEU A 28 2.71 14.02 -2.36
C LEU A 28 1.79 12.84 -2.66
N ALA A 29 0.60 13.13 -3.19
CA ALA A 29 -0.36 12.10 -3.58
C ALA A 29 0.25 11.08 -4.56
N PRO A 30 -0.18 9.81 -4.53
CA PRO A 30 0.15 8.85 -5.59
C PRO A 30 -0.56 9.26 -6.87
N LEU A 31 0.21 9.52 -7.93
CA LEU A 31 -0.29 10.03 -9.21
C LEU A 31 0.09 9.08 -10.33
N THR A 32 -0.78 8.14 -10.70
CA THR A 32 -0.52 7.24 -11.82
C THR A 32 -0.20 8.02 -13.10
N THR A 33 0.76 7.52 -13.89
CA THR A 33 1.34 8.06 -15.13
C THR A 33 2.28 9.27 -15.00
N VAL A 34 2.29 9.97 -13.86
CA VAL A 34 3.11 11.19 -13.67
C VAL A 34 3.98 11.16 -12.41
N GLY A 35 3.61 10.39 -11.40
CA GLY A 35 4.26 10.29 -10.07
C GLY A 35 5.53 9.45 -10.04
N ASN A 36 6.29 9.43 -11.13
CA ASN A 36 7.51 8.63 -11.26
C ASN A 36 8.66 9.17 -10.39
N LEU A 37 9.74 8.39 -10.27
CA LEU A 37 10.85 8.73 -9.38
C LEU A 37 11.47 10.12 -9.63
N PRO A 38 11.78 10.52 -10.88
CA PRO A 38 12.24 11.89 -11.17
C PRO A 38 11.27 12.98 -10.67
N PHE A 39 9.97 12.82 -10.89
CA PHE A 39 8.96 13.77 -10.44
C PHE A 39 8.91 13.87 -8.91
N ARG A 40 8.94 12.74 -8.20
CA ARG A 40 8.95 12.73 -6.73
C ARG A 40 10.19 13.39 -6.15
N ARG A 41 11.36 13.22 -6.79
CA ARG A 41 12.59 13.92 -6.39
C ARG A 41 12.47 15.43 -6.53
N LEU A 42 11.86 15.91 -7.62
CA LEU A 42 11.57 17.33 -7.78
C LEU A 42 10.60 17.82 -6.70
N ALA A 43 9.55 17.06 -6.40
CA ALA A 43 8.60 17.41 -5.34
C ALA A 43 9.28 17.50 -3.96
N VAL A 44 10.21 16.60 -3.65
CA VAL A 44 11.04 16.70 -2.42
C VAL A 44 11.86 17.99 -2.42
N ALA A 45 12.52 18.33 -3.54
CA ALA A 45 13.27 19.59 -3.65
C ALA A 45 12.39 20.84 -3.48
N LEU A 46 11.09 20.72 -3.76
CA LEU A 46 10.08 21.78 -3.59
C LEU A 46 9.36 21.71 -2.23
N GLY A 47 9.74 20.79 -1.34
CA GLY A 47 9.26 20.75 0.05
C GLY A 47 8.32 19.59 0.41
N ALA A 48 8.14 18.58 -0.45
CA ALA A 48 7.40 17.38 -0.06
C ALA A 48 8.16 16.58 1.02
N ASP A 49 7.50 16.33 2.15
CA ASP A 49 8.04 15.54 3.26
C ASP A 49 7.83 14.03 3.05
N VAL A 50 6.69 13.69 2.46
CA VAL A 50 6.25 12.30 2.23
C VAL A 50 5.96 12.10 0.76
N THR A 51 6.53 11.04 0.19
CA THR A 51 6.34 10.66 -1.21
C THR A 51 5.72 9.28 -1.31
N CYS A 52 4.86 9.08 -2.30
CA CYS A 52 4.24 7.80 -2.58
C CYS A 52 4.44 7.42 -4.05
N SER A 53 4.69 6.14 -4.33
CA SER A 53 4.79 5.66 -5.71
C SER A 53 3.49 5.86 -6.48
N GLU A 54 3.58 5.69 -7.80
CA GLU A 54 2.39 5.41 -8.59
C GLU A 54 1.72 4.10 -8.11
N MET A 55 0.44 3.94 -8.46
CA MET A 55 -0.32 2.75 -8.10
C MET A 55 0.22 1.51 -8.83
N ALA A 56 0.76 0.56 -8.08
CA ALA A 56 1.16 -0.75 -8.57
C ALA A 56 0.02 -1.78 -8.47
N LEU A 57 -0.04 -2.73 -9.39
CA LEU A 57 -1.00 -3.83 -9.35
C LEU A 57 -0.43 -5.02 -8.58
N SER A 58 -1.08 -5.39 -7.47
CA SER A 58 -0.60 -6.46 -6.56
C SER A 58 -0.36 -7.79 -7.28
N LEU A 59 -1.27 -8.19 -8.19
CA LEU A 59 -1.12 -9.43 -8.96
C LEU A 59 0.09 -9.37 -9.90
N LYS A 60 0.36 -8.21 -10.50
CA LYS A 60 1.47 -8.03 -11.44
C LYS A 60 2.83 -8.00 -10.72
N LEU A 61 2.90 -7.45 -9.51
CA LEU A 61 4.05 -7.58 -8.63
C LEU A 61 4.38 -9.05 -8.36
N LEU A 62 3.37 -9.86 -8.02
CA LEU A 62 3.54 -11.30 -7.78
C LEU A 62 3.91 -12.09 -9.04
N GLN A 63 3.52 -11.61 -10.22
CA GLN A 63 3.94 -12.17 -11.51
C GLN A 63 5.36 -11.76 -11.90
N GLY A 64 6.03 -10.93 -11.09
CA GLY A 64 7.40 -10.48 -11.36
C GLY A 64 7.48 -9.43 -12.47
N ASP A 65 6.41 -8.69 -12.74
CA ASP A 65 6.39 -7.67 -13.80
C ASP A 65 7.43 -6.58 -13.50
N PRO A 66 8.50 -6.43 -14.31
CA PRO A 66 9.58 -5.49 -14.03
C PRO A 66 9.12 -4.03 -14.00
N HIS A 67 8.05 -3.70 -14.75
CA HIS A 67 7.49 -2.35 -14.76
C HIS A 67 6.90 -2.01 -13.40
N GLU A 68 6.11 -2.91 -12.81
CA GLU A 68 5.53 -2.71 -11.48
C GLU A 68 6.62 -2.59 -10.41
N TRP A 69 7.61 -3.50 -10.43
CA TRP A 69 8.73 -3.45 -9.48
C TRP A 69 9.56 -2.18 -9.61
N SER A 70 9.61 -1.55 -10.79
CA SER A 70 10.29 -0.27 -10.97
C SER A 70 9.63 0.88 -10.20
N LEU A 71 8.32 0.82 -9.97
CA LEU A 71 7.56 1.85 -9.24
C LEU A 71 7.95 1.92 -7.76
N LEU A 72 8.39 0.79 -7.19
CA LEU A 72 8.75 0.64 -5.77
C LEU A 72 10.15 1.18 -5.45
N ARG A 73 10.88 1.69 -6.45
CA ARG A 73 12.23 2.23 -6.27
C ARG A 73 12.18 3.55 -5.52
N ARG A 74 12.99 3.63 -4.45
CA ARG A 74 13.24 4.82 -3.64
C ARG A 74 14.55 5.49 -4.06
N HIS A 75 14.57 6.81 -4.08
CA HIS A 75 15.80 7.61 -4.14
C HIS A 75 16.19 8.10 -2.74
N SER A 76 17.50 8.29 -2.50
CA SER A 76 18.04 8.70 -1.20
C SER A 76 17.52 10.04 -0.68
N SER A 77 17.01 10.91 -1.55
CA SER A 77 16.37 12.17 -1.16
C SER A 77 14.99 12.00 -0.54
N GLU A 78 14.28 10.90 -0.81
CA GLU A 78 12.97 10.65 -0.24
C GLU A 78 13.15 10.20 1.22
N ALA A 79 12.93 11.10 2.18
CA ALA A 79 13.12 10.82 3.60
C ALA A 79 12.07 9.86 4.17
N PHE A 80 10.84 9.95 3.64
CA PHE A 80 9.72 9.09 3.98
C PHE A 80 8.97 8.67 2.71
N PHE A 81 9.12 7.41 2.33
CA PHE A 81 8.62 6.89 1.05
C PHE A 81 7.71 5.69 1.27
N GLY A 82 6.57 5.67 0.58
CA GLY A 82 5.71 4.51 0.53
C GLY A 82 5.29 4.13 -0.87
N VAL A 83 4.68 2.96 -0.97
CA VAL A 83 4.24 2.41 -2.24
C VAL A 83 2.74 2.16 -2.21
N GLN A 84 2.03 2.66 -3.23
CA GLN A 84 0.60 2.42 -3.34
C GLN A 84 0.36 1.15 -4.17
N ILE A 85 -0.47 0.23 -3.65
CA ILE A 85 -0.88 -0.98 -4.37
C ILE A 85 -2.41 -1.04 -4.53
N ALA A 86 -2.86 -1.68 -5.62
CA ALA A 86 -4.26 -2.05 -5.82
C ALA A 86 -4.40 -3.58 -5.85
N GLY A 87 -5.41 -4.09 -5.15
CA GLY A 87 -5.73 -5.52 -5.05
C GLY A 87 -7.12 -5.73 -4.45
N GLY A 88 -7.85 -6.75 -4.93
CA GLY A 88 -9.22 -7.05 -4.49
C GLY A 88 -9.37 -8.39 -3.76
N ALA A 89 -8.34 -9.23 -3.81
CA ALA A 89 -8.28 -10.53 -3.17
C ALA A 89 -7.26 -10.50 -2.01
N THR A 90 -7.65 -11.06 -0.87
CA THR A 90 -6.89 -11.01 0.38
C THR A 90 -5.55 -11.73 0.30
N ASP A 91 -5.53 -12.90 -0.33
CA ASP A 91 -4.32 -13.69 -0.56
C ASP A 91 -3.34 -12.94 -1.47
N ILE A 92 -3.83 -12.29 -2.53
CA ILE A 92 -3.01 -11.51 -3.46
C ILE A 92 -2.42 -10.28 -2.76
N VAL A 93 -3.22 -9.54 -1.99
CA VAL A 93 -2.74 -8.36 -1.27
C VAL A 93 -1.73 -8.74 -0.19
N ALA A 94 -2.00 -9.77 0.61
CA ALA A 94 -1.08 -10.21 1.64
C ALA A 94 0.27 -10.65 1.04
N ARG A 95 0.26 -11.49 0.01
CA ARG A 95 1.49 -11.95 -0.65
C ARG A 95 2.25 -10.79 -1.30
N ALA A 96 1.56 -9.80 -1.87
CA ALA A 96 2.22 -8.61 -2.41
C ALA A 96 2.88 -7.78 -1.29
N CYS A 97 2.20 -7.56 -0.16
CA CYS A 97 2.78 -6.89 1.00
C CYS A 97 4.00 -7.63 1.58
N GLU A 98 3.95 -8.96 1.62
CA GLU A 98 5.08 -9.80 2.03
C GLU A 98 6.27 -9.66 1.06
N ALA A 99 6.02 -9.73 -0.25
CA ALA A 99 7.04 -9.53 -1.27
C ALA A 99 7.66 -8.12 -1.18
N ILE A 100 6.84 -7.08 -1.00
CA ILE A 100 7.32 -5.70 -0.82
C ILE A 100 8.20 -5.58 0.43
N SER A 101 7.77 -6.17 1.56
CA SER A 101 8.52 -6.10 2.82
C SER A 101 9.90 -6.74 2.72
N ARG A 102 10.03 -7.78 1.89
CA ARG A 102 11.30 -8.48 1.68
C ARG A 102 12.21 -7.80 0.66
N GLU A 103 11.64 -7.32 -0.44
CA GLU A 103 12.40 -6.95 -1.64
C GLU A 103 12.54 -5.43 -1.83
N ALA A 104 11.76 -4.61 -1.11
CA ALA A 104 11.73 -3.15 -1.29
C ALA A 104 11.98 -2.39 0.02
N HIS A 105 12.63 -1.23 -0.10
CA HIS A 105 12.91 -0.34 1.02
C HIS A 105 11.85 0.77 1.13
N VAL A 106 10.75 0.47 1.82
CA VAL A 106 9.60 1.36 2.00
C VAL A 106 9.32 1.63 3.48
N ASP A 107 8.90 2.85 3.80
CA ASP A 107 8.44 3.22 5.15
C ASP A 107 6.96 2.81 5.34
N PHE A 108 6.17 2.74 4.25
CA PHE A 108 4.78 2.29 4.27
C PHE A 108 4.29 1.68 2.95
N VAL A 109 3.20 0.92 3.03
CA VAL A 109 2.39 0.46 1.90
C VAL A 109 1.00 1.08 2.03
N ASP A 110 0.51 1.68 0.95
CA ASP A 110 -0.82 2.28 0.87
C ASP A 110 -1.75 1.41 0.02
N LEU A 111 -2.90 1.01 0.56
CA LEU A 111 -3.92 0.31 -0.21
C LEU A 111 -4.81 1.32 -0.94
N ASN A 112 -4.81 1.24 -2.28
CA ASN A 112 -5.71 2.04 -3.10
C ASN A 112 -7.14 1.49 -3.00
N MET A 113 -8.02 2.29 -2.39
CA MET A 113 -9.46 2.07 -2.39
C MET A 113 -10.20 3.33 -2.87
N GLY A 114 -9.60 4.05 -3.82
CA GLY A 114 -10.08 5.34 -4.29
C GLY A 114 -9.95 5.58 -5.79
N CYS A 115 -9.31 4.70 -6.55
CA CYS A 115 -9.26 4.83 -8.01
C CYS A 115 -10.66 4.54 -8.62
N PRO A 116 -11.27 5.47 -9.37
CA PRO A 116 -12.59 5.27 -9.96
C PRO A 116 -12.57 4.58 -11.33
N ILE A 117 -11.38 4.32 -11.89
CA ILE A 117 -11.23 3.82 -13.28
C ILE A 117 -11.87 2.44 -13.41
N ASP A 118 -12.71 2.26 -14.44
CA ASP A 118 -13.46 1.03 -14.71
C ASP A 118 -12.58 -0.22 -14.76
N SER A 119 -11.39 -0.14 -15.37
CA SER A 119 -10.46 -1.27 -15.47
C SER A 119 -9.95 -1.78 -14.11
N ILE A 120 -10.03 -0.95 -13.07
CA ILE A 120 -9.70 -1.27 -11.67
C ILE A 120 -10.98 -1.69 -10.92
N CYS A 121 -12.04 -0.90 -11.03
CA CYS A 121 -13.32 -1.14 -10.37
C CYS A 121 -13.97 -2.48 -10.78
N ASN A 122 -13.94 -2.81 -12.07
CA ASN A 122 -14.50 -4.07 -12.62
C ASN A 122 -13.77 -5.32 -12.11
N LYS A 123 -12.55 -5.17 -11.59
CA LYS A 123 -11.78 -6.25 -10.95
C LYS A 123 -12.00 -6.33 -9.44
N GLY A 124 -12.97 -5.57 -8.90
CA GLY A 124 -13.27 -5.55 -7.46
C GLY A 124 -12.22 -4.81 -6.62
N MET A 125 -11.53 -3.83 -7.22
CA MET A 125 -10.49 -3.02 -6.58
C MET A 125 -10.87 -1.52 -6.60
N GLY A 126 -10.02 -0.66 -6.05
CA GLY A 126 -10.19 0.79 -6.15
C GLY A 126 -11.42 1.28 -5.38
N ALA A 127 -12.07 2.34 -5.89
CA ALA A 127 -13.14 3.03 -5.17
C ALA A 127 -14.36 2.16 -4.86
N MET A 128 -14.60 1.11 -5.64
CA MET A 128 -15.70 0.15 -5.40
C MET A 128 -15.52 -0.67 -4.12
N LEU A 129 -14.34 -0.68 -3.51
CA LEU A 129 -14.12 -1.30 -2.21
C LEU A 129 -14.82 -0.53 -1.07
N VAL A 130 -15.01 0.79 -1.20
CA VAL A 130 -15.63 1.62 -0.14
C VAL A 130 -17.06 1.16 0.17
N GLY A 131 -17.81 0.70 -0.84
CA GLY A 131 -19.15 0.12 -0.67
C GLY A 131 -19.17 -1.31 -0.09
N ARG A 132 -18.00 -1.88 0.27
CA ARG A 132 -17.85 -3.27 0.73
C ARG A 132 -17.01 -3.34 2.03
N PRO A 133 -17.51 -2.81 3.16
CA PRO A 133 -16.73 -2.66 4.39
C PRO A 133 -16.17 -3.99 4.94
N THR A 134 -16.91 -5.10 4.82
CA THR A 134 -16.40 -6.42 5.21
C THR A 134 -15.13 -6.80 4.43
N ARG A 135 -15.15 -6.60 3.10
CA ARG A 135 -14.00 -6.86 2.23
C ARG A 135 -12.83 -5.92 2.53
N VAL A 136 -13.11 -4.65 2.79
CA VAL A 136 -12.08 -3.68 3.24
C VAL A 136 -11.40 -4.19 4.51
N GLY A 137 -12.17 -4.60 5.52
CA GLY A 137 -11.63 -5.13 6.77
C GLY A 137 -10.79 -6.39 6.57
N GLU A 138 -11.20 -7.30 5.68
CA GLU A 138 -10.43 -8.48 5.32
C GLU A 138 -9.09 -8.12 4.67
N LEU A 139 -9.09 -7.20 3.69
CA LEU A 139 -7.88 -6.76 2.99
C LEU A 139 -6.89 -6.06 3.93
N VAL A 140 -7.39 -5.15 4.77
CA VAL A 140 -6.57 -4.41 5.74
C VAL A 140 -5.95 -5.36 6.76
N ARG A 141 -6.73 -6.31 7.32
CA ARG A 141 -6.19 -7.30 8.27
C ARG A 141 -5.15 -8.21 7.63
N ALA A 142 -5.40 -8.65 6.40
CA ALA A 142 -4.47 -9.52 5.68
C ALA A 142 -3.14 -8.81 5.40
N ALA A 143 -3.18 -7.56 4.94
CA ALA A 143 -1.98 -6.74 4.72
C ALA A 143 -1.24 -6.42 6.03
N ALA A 144 -1.95 -5.97 7.06
CA ALA A 144 -1.34 -5.53 8.32
C ALA A 144 -0.62 -6.66 9.07
N THR A 145 -1.13 -7.90 8.95
CA THR A 145 -0.53 -9.08 9.58
C THR A 145 0.86 -9.41 9.03
N VAL A 146 1.09 -9.18 7.74
CA VAL A 146 2.33 -9.59 7.04
C VAL A 146 3.29 -8.43 6.80
N LEU A 147 2.79 -7.19 6.88
CA LEU A 147 3.59 -6.02 6.60
C LEU A 147 4.41 -5.62 7.84
N ALA A 148 5.71 -5.89 7.80
CA ALA A 148 6.69 -5.47 8.79
C ALA A 148 8.08 -5.29 8.13
N PRO A 149 8.86 -4.24 8.46
CA PRO A 149 8.60 -3.21 9.48
C PRO A 149 7.74 -2.03 8.97
N ALA A 150 7.41 -2.00 7.67
CA ALA A 150 6.64 -0.92 7.06
C ALA A 150 5.21 -0.79 7.64
N HIS A 151 4.65 0.41 7.57
CA HIS A 151 3.28 0.71 8.02
C HIS A 151 2.26 0.50 6.92
N LEU A 152 1.02 0.22 7.30
CA LEU A 152 -0.09 0.13 6.36
C LEU A 152 -0.92 1.41 6.42
N THR A 153 -1.16 2.03 5.27
CA THR A 153 -2.15 3.10 5.09
C THR A 153 -3.21 2.71 4.07
N VAL A 154 -4.30 3.46 4.03
CA VAL A 154 -5.36 3.27 3.06
C VAL A 154 -5.80 4.62 2.51
N LYS A 155 -5.84 4.76 1.19
CA LYS A 155 -6.37 5.93 0.50
C LYS A 155 -7.78 5.64 -0.02
N LEU A 156 -8.77 6.32 0.54
CA LEU A 156 -10.20 6.15 0.27
C LEU A 156 -10.79 7.34 -0.51
N ARG A 157 -12.02 7.16 -1.00
CA ARG A 157 -12.96 8.22 -1.40
C ARG A 157 -14.10 8.32 -0.36
N THR A 158 -14.96 9.33 -0.48
CA THR A 158 -16.09 9.54 0.44
C THR A 158 -17.13 8.42 0.37
N GLY A 159 -17.34 7.84 -0.81
CA GLY A 159 -18.32 6.78 -0.98
C GLY A 159 -18.50 6.33 -2.42
N VAL A 160 -19.55 5.55 -2.61
CA VAL A 160 -20.10 5.17 -3.91
C VAL A 160 -21.59 5.51 -3.90
N GLU A 161 -22.10 6.15 -4.95
CA GLU A 161 -23.52 6.44 -5.17
C GLU A 161 -23.98 5.68 -6.41
N ASP A 162 -25.07 4.92 -6.33
CA ASP A 162 -25.57 4.08 -7.44
C ASP A 162 -24.50 3.19 -8.11
N ARG A 163 -23.56 2.68 -7.31
CA ARG A 163 -22.38 1.89 -7.75
C ARG A 163 -21.38 2.66 -8.62
N VAL A 164 -21.45 3.99 -8.59
CA VAL A 164 -20.49 4.91 -9.19
C VAL A 164 -19.62 5.52 -8.08
N PRO A 165 -18.28 5.52 -8.22
CA PRO A 165 -17.38 6.22 -7.29
C PRO A 165 -17.67 7.72 -7.17
N MET A 166 -17.76 8.23 -5.93
CA MET A 166 -17.84 9.68 -5.65
C MET A 166 -16.48 10.33 -5.42
#